data_AF-A0A7J3FNY6-F1
#
_entry.id   AF-A0A7J3FNY6-F1
#
_cell.length_a   1.000
_cell.length_b   1.000
_cell.length_c   1.000
_cell.angle_alpha   90.00
_cell.angle_beta   90.00
_cell.angle_gamma   90.00
#
_symmetry.space_group_name_H-M   'P 1'
#
loop_
_entity.id
_entity.type
_entity.pdbx_description
1 polymer ?
#
loop_
_entity_poly.entity_id
_entity_poly.type
_entity_poly.pdbx_seq_one_letter_code
_entity_poly.pdbx_strand_id
1 'polypeptide(L)'
;MSTVNPRSRLFSLLAKEFETFIPQFKPYTTDYQMVAYASKDLETWLKVKMGIDDAEALYKMVEETYRGGPRDPRTPVGFWADMWLKKWRERVKILSTKFEEPRDHVERVKRARKIFQEMDWRNELRKMIIKKLIEHGEICMTEFIADNLIIEEIARRLQRADNNSIIALDPLSIYNAVSSRIVRLSKEKGPLVYLSIKPGLFQHNNY
;
A
#
# COMPACT_ATOMS: atom_id res chain seq x y z
N MET A 1 -12.59 28.27 16.03
CA MET A 1 -12.49 27.54 14.75
C MET A 1 -11.91 26.17 15.07
N SER A 2 -12.66 25.09 14.86
CA SER A 2 -12.18 23.75 15.18
C SER A 2 -10.98 23.41 14.30
N THR A 3 -9.86 23.06 14.93
CA THR A 3 -8.68 22.51 14.25
C THR A 3 -9.06 21.13 13.73
N VAL A 4 -9.54 21.08 12.48
CA VAL A 4 -9.82 19.82 11.80
C VAL A 4 -8.51 19.02 11.77
N ASN A 5 -8.54 17.81 12.34
CA ASN A 5 -7.39 16.90 12.33
C ASN A 5 -6.85 16.79 10.88
N PRO A 6 -5.55 17.06 10.63
CA PRO A 6 -4.95 17.00 9.30
C PRO A 6 -5.26 15.71 8.53
N ARG A 7 -5.35 14.58 9.26
CA ARG A 7 -5.72 13.28 8.70
C ARG A 7 -7.16 13.23 8.20
N SER A 8 -8.11 13.78 8.95
CA SER A 8 -9.52 13.83 8.51
C SER A 8 -9.71 14.80 7.33
N ARG A 9 -8.83 15.81 7.23
CA ARG A 9 -8.80 16.71 6.08
C ARG A 9 -8.31 16.02 4.80
N LEU A 10 -7.19 15.30 4.85
CA LEU A 10 -6.70 14.50 3.71
C LEU A 10 -7.76 13.50 3.24
N PHE A 11 -8.40 12.80 4.17
CA PHE A 11 -9.50 11.88 3.87
C PHE A 11 -10.64 12.60 3.13
N SER A 12 -11.10 13.74 3.67
CA SER A 12 -12.22 14.50 3.10
C SER A 12 -11.90 15.06 1.71
N LEU A 13 -10.64 15.42 1.46
CA LEU A 13 -10.17 15.88 0.16
C LEU A 13 -10.17 14.73 -0.84
N LEU A 14 -9.57 13.58 -0.50
CA LEU A 14 -9.57 12.40 -1.36
C LEU A 14 -10.98 11.91 -1.65
N ALA A 15 -11.89 11.94 -0.67
CA ALA A 15 -13.29 11.61 -0.88
C ALA A 15 -13.93 12.50 -1.97
N LYS A 16 -13.72 13.83 -1.88
CA LYS A 16 -14.21 14.77 -2.89
C LYS A 16 -13.59 14.56 -4.27
N GLU A 17 -12.29 14.30 -4.34
CA GLU A 17 -11.63 14.00 -5.61
C GLU A 17 -12.21 12.71 -6.22
N PHE A 18 -12.40 11.66 -5.43
CA PHE A 18 -12.99 10.41 -5.91
C PHE A 18 -14.45 10.54 -6.35
N GLU A 19 -15.25 11.41 -5.72
CA GLU A 19 -16.59 11.76 -6.22
C GLU A 19 -16.55 12.34 -7.66
N THR A 20 -15.47 13.03 -8.04
CA THR A 20 -15.31 13.54 -9.42
C THR A 20 -14.93 12.44 -10.41
N PHE A 21 -14.23 11.41 -9.97
CA PHE A 21 -13.75 10.31 -10.82
C PHE A 21 -14.71 9.11 -10.90
N ILE A 22 -15.60 8.96 -9.91
CA ILE A 22 -16.48 7.80 -9.75
C ILE A 22 -17.90 8.32 -9.47
N PRO A 23 -18.78 8.38 -10.49
CA PRO A 23 -20.12 8.99 -10.36
C PRO A 23 -21.01 8.39 -9.26
N GLN A 24 -20.84 7.12 -8.92
CA GLN A 24 -21.61 6.39 -7.90
C GLN A 24 -20.90 6.25 -6.54
N PHE A 25 -19.82 7.01 -6.32
CA PHE A 25 -18.99 6.90 -5.12
C PHE A 25 -19.75 7.28 -3.85
N LYS A 26 -19.64 6.45 -2.81
CA LYS A 26 -20.24 6.66 -1.48
C LYS A 26 -19.17 6.57 -0.39
N PRO A 27 -18.42 7.66 -0.15
CA PRO A 27 -17.23 7.67 0.72
C PRO A 27 -17.50 7.38 2.20
N TYR A 28 -18.75 7.50 2.65
CA TYR A 28 -19.13 7.31 4.05
C TYR A 28 -19.92 6.02 4.31
N THR A 29 -20.01 5.13 3.31
CA THR A 29 -20.66 3.82 3.46
C THR A 29 -19.79 2.71 2.88
N THR A 30 -20.06 2.29 1.64
CA THR A 30 -19.43 1.15 0.97
C THR A 30 -18.00 1.45 0.56
N ASP A 31 -17.71 2.67 0.13
CA ASP A 31 -16.41 3.02 -0.45
C ASP A 31 -15.44 3.64 0.57
N TYR A 32 -15.86 3.75 1.84
CA TYR A 32 -15.04 4.28 2.93
C TYR A 32 -13.66 3.62 3.01
N GLN A 33 -13.59 2.30 2.80
CA GLN A 33 -12.34 1.56 2.86
C GLN A 33 -11.37 2.01 1.76
N MET A 34 -11.86 2.30 0.55
CA MET A 34 -11.01 2.80 -0.54
C MET A 34 -10.39 4.16 -0.17
N VAL A 35 -11.19 5.08 0.38
CA VAL A 35 -10.66 6.38 0.85
C VAL A 35 -9.65 6.20 1.97
N ALA A 36 -9.89 5.26 2.89
CA ALA A 36 -8.97 4.96 3.98
C ALA A 36 -7.62 4.42 3.47
N TYR A 37 -7.64 3.51 2.48
CA TYR A 37 -6.42 3.02 1.83
C TYR A 37 -5.69 4.14 1.09
N ALA A 38 -6.41 4.93 0.28
CA ALA A 38 -5.81 6.06 -0.44
C ALA A 38 -5.20 7.11 0.51
N SER A 39 -5.88 7.42 1.62
CA SER A 39 -5.37 8.37 2.62
C SER A 39 -4.04 7.88 3.21
N LYS A 40 -3.98 6.59 3.56
CA LYS A 40 -2.78 5.97 4.11
C LYS A 40 -1.65 5.93 3.09
N ASP A 41 -1.95 5.59 1.85
CA ASP A 41 -0.97 5.57 0.75
C ASP A 41 -0.45 6.97 0.42
N LEU A 42 -1.30 7.99 0.46
CA LEU A 42 -0.90 9.38 0.25
C LEU A 42 0.06 9.85 1.36
N GLU A 43 -0.27 9.57 2.63
CA GLU A 43 0.62 9.85 3.75
C GLU A 43 2.00 9.19 3.52
N THR A 44 2.03 7.89 3.20
CA THR A 44 3.28 7.15 2.97
C THR A 44 4.05 7.68 1.76
N TRP A 45 3.35 8.03 0.67
CA TRP A 45 3.96 8.61 -0.51
C TRP A 45 4.60 9.96 -0.22
N LEU A 46 3.90 10.85 0.50
CA LEU A 46 4.42 12.16 0.89
C LEU A 46 5.64 12.03 1.80
N LYS A 47 5.60 11.14 2.80
CA LYS A 47 6.77 10.86 3.67
C LYS A 47 8.00 10.50 2.86
N VAL A 48 7.86 9.59 1.90
CA VAL A 48 8.97 9.16 1.05
C VAL A 48 9.45 10.27 0.12
N LYS A 49 8.54 11.01 -0.54
CA LYS A 49 8.93 12.07 -1.48
C LYS A 49 9.56 13.28 -0.81
N MET A 50 9.18 13.56 0.43
CA MET A 50 9.71 14.68 1.20
C MET A 50 10.88 14.29 2.10
N GLY A 51 11.19 13.00 2.24
CA GLY A 51 12.20 12.50 3.18
C GLY A 51 11.85 12.76 4.64
N ILE A 52 10.55 12.82 4.97
CA ILE A 52 10.03 13.10 6.32
C ILE A 52 9.53 11.79 6.92
N ASP A 53 10.15 11.35 8.01
CA ASP A 53 9.68 10.18 8.77
C ASP A 53 8.62 10.55 9.82
N ASP A 54 8.66 11.78 10.32
CA ASP A 54 7.78 12.31 11.36
C ASP A 54 6.38 12.68 10.82
N ALA A 55 5.34 12.19 11.50
CA ALA A 55 3.96 12.46 11.12
C ALA A 55 3.56 13.92 11.41
N GLU A 56 4.05 14.52 12.49
CA GLU A 56 3.70 15.89 12.87
C GLU A 56 4.27 16.88 11.87
N ALA A 57 5.55 16.75 11.52
CA ALA A 57 6.19 17.53 10.46
C ALA A 57 5.48 17.41 9.11
N LEU A 58 5.06 16.19 8.73
CA LEU A 58 4.27 15.97 7.51
C LEU A 58 2.97 16.78 7.55
N TYR A 59 2.20 16.67 8.62
CA TYR A 59 0.91 17.34 8.73
C TYR A 59 1.01 18.85 8.80
N LYS A 60 2.03 19.37 9.51
CA LYS A 60 2.33 20.80 9.53
C LYS A 60 2.66 21.33 8.12
N MET A 61 3.49 20.62 7.37
CA MET A 61 3.83 20.97 6.00
C MET A 61 2.60 20.94 5.08
N VAL A 62 1.76 19.91 5.21
CA VAL A 62 0.49 19.84 4.49
C VAL A 62 -0.31 21.10 4.82
N GLU A 63 -0.54 21.41 6.09
CA GLU A 63 -1.28 22.61 6.48
C GLU A 63 -0.70 23.92 5.92
N GLU A 64 0.61 24.10 5.97
CA GLU A 64 1.31 25.28 5.43
C GLU A 64 1.10 25.40 3.92
N THR A 65 1.20 24.29 3.18
CA THR A 65 0.92 24.24 1.73
C THR A 65 -0.53 24.65 1.44
N TYR A 66 -1.48 24.28 2.30
CA TYR A 66 -2.88 24.70 2.19
C TYR A 66 -3.12 26.17 2.57
N ARG A 67 -2.29 26.77 3.43
CA ARG A 67 -2.42 28.17 3.87
C ARG A 67 -1.68 29.16 2.96
N GLY A 68 -0.67 28.71 2.22
CA GLY A 68 0.37 29.54 1.59
C GLY A 68 0.07 30.21 0.22
N GLY A 69 -1.14 30.16 -0.35
CA GLY A 69 -1.46 30.98 -1.54
C GLY A 69 -2.38 30.34 -2.61
N PRO A 70 -2.66 31.06 -3.71
CA PRO A 70 -3.91 30.99 -4.51
C PRO A 70 -4.06 29.77 -5.43
N ARG A 71 -3.17 28.77 -5.36
CA ARG A 71 -3.31 27.54 -6.15
C ARG A 71 -4.27 26.61 -5.42
N ASP A 72 -5.32 26.16 -6.12
CA ASP A 72 -6.27 25.20 -5.57
C ASP A 72 -5.50 23.94 -5.13
N PRO A 73 -5.41 23.65 -3.82
CA PRO A 73 -4.68 22.49 -3.33
C PRO A 73 -5.36 21.17 -3.72
N ARG A 74 -6.53 21.22 -4.36
CA ARG A 74 -7.09 20.08 -5.09
C ARG A 74 -6.25 19.68 -6.29
N THR A 75 -5.53 20.59 -6.95
CA THR A 75 -4.81 20.23 -8.19
C THR A 75 -3.71 19.17 -7.98
N PRO A 76 -2.83 19.26 -6.95
CA PRO A 76 -1.85 18.21 -6.69
C PRO A 76 -2.46 16.92 -6.14
N VAL A 77 -3.48 17.03 -5.26
CA VAL A 77 -4.14 15.86 -4.66
C VAL A 77 -5.00 15.12 -5.68
N GLY A 78 -5.73 15.82 -6.53
CA GLY A 78 -6.53 15.27 -7.62
C GLY A 78 -5.68 14.58 -8.67
N PHE A 79 -4.53 15.17 -9.05
CA PHE A 79 -3.57 14.50 -9.92
C PHE A 79 -3.03 13.20 -9.31
N TRP A 80 -2.63 13.24 -8.03
CA TRP A 80 -2.19 12.04 -7.33
C TRP A 80 -3.32 11.00 -7.20
N ALA A 81 -4.56 11.44 -6.92
CA ALA A 81 -5.73 10.59 -6.76
C ALA A 81 -6.08 9.85 -8.08
N ASP A 82 -6.01 10.52 -9.22
CA ASP A 82 -6.19 9.90 -10.54
C ASP A 82 -5.11 8.83 -10.80
N MET A 83 -3.84 9.14 -10.54
CA MET A 83 -2.76 8.16 -10.64
C MET A 83 -2.97 6.97 -9.69
N TRP A 84 -3.40 7.24 -8.45
CA TRP A 84 -3.64 6.20 -7.45
C TRP A 84 -4.80 5.30 -7.87
N LEU A 85 -5.90 5.87 -8.40
CA LEU A 85 -7.04 5.09 -8.91
C LEU A 85 -6.64 4.18 -10.08
N LYS A 86 -5.79 4.67 -11.00
CA LYS A 86 -5.24 3.84 -12.08
C LYS A 86 -4.47 2.65 -11.53
N LYS A 87 -3.62 2.87 -10.51
CA LYS A 87 -2.88 1.80 -9.84
C LYS A 87 -3.76 0.88 -9.01
N TRP A 88 -4.78 1.40 -8.33
CA TRP A 88 -5.76 0.60 -7.60
C TRP A 88 -6.47 -0.39 -8.52
N ARG A 89 -6.97 0.08 -9.67
CA ARG A 89 -7.64 -0.78 -10.68
C ARG A 89 -6.69 -1.82 -11.27
N GLU A 90 -5.42 -1.49 -11.39
CA GLU A 90 -4.38 -2.42 -11.88
C GLU A 90 -4.05 -3.50 -10.84
N ARG A 91 -3.84 -3.10 -9.57
CA ARG A 91 -3.21 -3.92 -8.53
C ARG A 91 -4.18 -4.61 -7.58
N VAL A 92 -5.40 -4.11 -7.43
CA VAL A 92 -6.35 -4.60 -6.42
C VAL A 92 -7.49 -5.37 -7.08
N LYS A 93 -7.62 -6.65 -6.71
CA LYS A 93 -8.76 -7.49 -7.07
C LYS A 93 -9.59 -7.80 -5.83
N ILE A 94 -10.87 -7.48 -5.89
CA ILE A 94 -11.83 -7.81 -4.84
C ILE A 94 -12.26 -9.26 -5.04
N LEU A 95 -12.08 -10.09 -4.01
CA LEU A 95 -12.52 -11.48 -4.02
C LEU A 95 -13.90 -11.60 -3.38
N SER A 96 -14.86 -12.12 -4.15
CA SER A 96 -16.18 -12.50 -3.66
C SER A 96 -16.18 -13.86 -2.95
N THR A 97 -15.20 -14.71 -3.27
CA THR A 97 -15.02 -16.05 -2.71
C THR A 97 -13.58 -16.28 -2.32
N LYS A 98 -13.36 -17.03 -1.23
CA LYS A 98 -12.03 -17.37 -0.76
C LYS A 98 -11.34 -18.31 -1.77
N PHE A 99 -10.15 -17.95 -2.23
CA PHE A 99 -9.33 -18.83 -3.06
C PHE A 99 -8.73 -19.95 -2.18
N GLU A 100 -8.78 -21.19 -2.65
CA GLU A 100 -8.17 -22.32 -1.95
C GLU A 100 -6.73 -22.50 -2.42
N GLU A 101 -5.78 -22.07 -1.59
CA GLU A 101 -4.36 -22.32 -1.80
C GLU A 101 -3.94 -23.68 -1.23
N PRO A 102 -2.91 -24.34 -1.81
CA PRO A 102 -2.36 -25.58 -1.24
C PRO A 102 -1.95 -25.38 0.22
N ARG A 103 -2.32 -26.32 1.09
CA ARG A 103 -2.06 -26.23 2.54
C ARG A 103 -0.58 -26.00 2.87
N ASP A 104 0.31 -26.68 2.16
CA ASP A 104 1.76 -26.53 2.34
C ASP A 104 2.29 -25.14 1.95
N HIS A 105 1.62 -24.45 1.03
CA HIS A 105 1.93 -23.06 0.70
C HIS A 105 1.48 -22.15 1.84
N VAL A 106 0.23 -22.32 2.30
CA VAL A 106 -0.37 -21.53 3.38
C VAL A 106 0.46 -21.63 4.67
N GLU A 107 0.83 -22.84 5.09
CA GLU A 107 1.63 -23.03 6.31
C GLU A 107 3.04 -22.43 6.20
N ARG A 108 3.65 -22.49 5.01
CA ARG A 108 4.95 -21.87 4.76
C ARG A 108 4.88 -20.35 4.81
N VAL A 109 3.85 -19.75 4.21
CA VAL A 109 3.61 -18.29 4.26
C VAL A 109 3.33 -17.85 5.70
N LYS A 110 2.55 -18.61 6.48
CA LYS A 110 2.33 -18.35 7.91
C LYS A 110 3.65 -18.36 8.69
N ARG A 111 4.49 -19.39 8.48
CA ARG A 111 5.81 -19.48 9.12
C ARG A 111 6.69 -18.29 8.73
N ALA A 112 6.75 -17.94 7.45
CA ALA A 112 7.52 -16.79 6.95
C ALA A 112 7.03 -15.46 7.57
N ARG A 113 5.71 -15.30 7.73
CA ARG A 113 5.12 -14.12 8.37
C ARG A 113 5.52 -14.01 9.85
N LYS A 114 5.51 -15.13 10.58
CA LYS A 114 5.96 -15.15 11.99
C LYS A 114 7.42 -14.74 12.11
N ILE A 115 8.29 -15.33 11.29
CA ILE A 115 9.71 -14.96 11.24
C ILE A 115 9.86 -13.46 10.92
N PHE A 116 9.15 -12.95 9.91
CA PHE A 116 9.22 -11.54 9.56
C PHE A 116 8.80 -10.61 10.71
N GLN A 117 7.81 -11.00 11.51
CA GLN A 117 7.35 -10.25 12.68
C GLN A 117 8.38 -10.22 13.82
N GLU A 118 9.22 -11.25 13.93
CA GLU A 118 10.24 -11.41 14.97
C GLU A 118 11.61 -10.81 14.57
N MET A 119 11.76 -10.30 13.34
CA MET A 119 13.00 -9.68 12.86
C MET A 119 13.21 -8.27 13.44
N ASP A 120 14.36 -8.03 14.07
CA ASP A 120 14.71 -6.72 14.64
C ASP A 120 14.69 -5.59 13.60
N TRP A 121 15.19 -5.86 12.39
CA TRP A 121 15.33 -4.90 11.28
C TRP A 121 14.09 -4.82 10.38
N ARG A 122 12.96 -5.42 10.79
CA ARG A 122 11.71 -5.48 10.01
C ARG A 122 11.28 -4.11 9.49
N ASN A 123 11.33 -3.10 10.35
CA ASN A 123 10.83 -1.76 10.04
C ASN A 123 11.72 -1.07 9.01
N GLU A 124 13.03 -1.16 9.18
CA GLU A 124 14.04 -0.60 8.28
C GLU A 124 13.94 -1.25 6.90
N LEU A 125 13.89 -2.59 6.84
CA LEU A 125 13.72 -3.29 5.56
C LEU A 125 12.42 -2.86 4.88
N ARG A 126 11.30 -2.85 5.61
CA ARG A 126 10.00 -2.42 5.07
C ARG A 126 10.07 -1.00 4.52
N LYS A 127 10.68 -0.05 5.24
CA LYS A 127 10.87 1.33 4.78
C LYS A 127 11.67 1.39 3.48
N MET A 128 12.79 0.67 3.39
CA MET A 128 13.62 0.63 2.18
C MET A 128 12.87 0.06 0.97
N ILE A 129 12.08 -1.00 1.17
CA ILE A 129 11.26 -1.62 0.12
C ILE A 129 10.12 -0.69 -0.33
N ILE A 130 9.43 -0.03 0.60
CA ILE A 130 8.39 0.97 0.28
C ILE A 130 8.97 2.12 -0.54
N LYS A 131 10.13 2.65 -0.13
CA LYS A 131 10.83 3.69 -0.88
C LYS A 131 11.12 3.23 -2.31
N LYS A 132 11.65 2.01 -2.47
CA LYS A 132 11.94 1.44 -3.79
C LYS A 132 10.69 1.28 -4.66
N LEU A 133 9.56 0.83 -4.09
CA LEU A 133 8.27 0.74 -4.78
C LEU A 133 7.82 2.11 -5.31
N ILE A 134 7.85 3.14 -4.46
CA ILE A 134 7.44 4.50 -4.82
C ILE A 134 8.37 5.13 -5.86
N GLU A 135 9.68 4.86 -5.80
CA GLU A 135 10.63 5.26 -6.83
C GLU A 135 10.35 4.62 -8.19
N HIS A 136 9.73 3.43 -8.20
CA HIS A 136 9.33 2.70 -9.42
C HIS A 136 7.85 2.90 -9.78
N GLY A 137 7.20 3.93 -9.22
CA GLY A 137 5.85 4.34 -9.62
C GLY A 137 4.71 3.55 -8.98
N GLU A 138 4.98 2.66 -8.03
CA GLU A 138 3.93 2.04 -7.22
C GLU A 138 3.55 3.00 -6.09
N ILE A 139 2.30 3.47 -6.12
CA ILE A 139 1.77 4.44 -5.14
C ILE A 139 0.53 3.92 -4.41
N CYS A 140 0.06 2.73 -4.76
CA CYS A 140 -1.13 2.10 -4.22
C CYS A 140 -0.76 0.84 -3.43
N MET A 141 -1.28 0.69 -2.22
CA MET A 141 -1.08 -0.44 -1.32
C MET A 141 0.39 -0.76 -1.04
N THR A 142 1.27 0.25 -1.06
CA THR A 142 2.73 0.04 -1.07
C THR A 142 3.22 -0.68 0.19
N GLU A 143 2.63 -0.37 1.33
CA GLU A 143 2.92 -1.03 2.60
C GLU A 143 2.57 -2.53 2.58
N PHE A 144 1.40 -2.87 2.03
CA PHE A 144 0.93 -4.25 1.93
C PHE A 144 1.75 -5.04 0.91
N ILE A 145 2.03 -4.44 -0.26
CA ILE A 145 2.87 -5.04 -1.30
C ILE A 145 4.28 -5.29 -0.74
N ALA A 146 4.87 -4.33 -0.03
CA ALA A 146 6.18 -4.49 0.60
C ALA A 146 6.22 -5.69 1.56
N ASP A 147 5.27 -5.77 2.48
CA ASP A 147 5.16 -6.89 3.43
C ASP A 147 5.06 -8.23 2.70
N ASN A 148 4.19 -8.34 1.70
CA ASN A 148 4.00 -9.59 0.96
C ASN A 148 5.24 -9.99 0.17
N LEU A 149 5.92 -9.05 -0.49
CA LEU A 149 7.15 -9.37 -1.21
C LEU A 149 8.25 -9.92 -0.29
N ILE A 150 8.38 -9.34 0.91
CA ILE A 150 9.33 -9.80 1.92
C ILE A 150 8.93 -11.19 2.44
N ILE A 151 7.66 -11.39 2.77
CA ILE A 151 7.15 -12.67 3.28
C ILE A 151 7.30 -13.78 2.23
N GLU A 152 7.00 -13.50 0.97
CA GLU A 152 7.20 -14.44 -0.14
C GLU A 152 8.67 -14.77 -0.37
N GLU A 153 9.57 -13.80 -0.23
CA GLU A 153 11.01 -14.03 -0.28
C GLU A 153 11.47 -14.99 0.83
N ILE A 154 11.04 -14.75 2.07
CA ILE A 154 11.33 -15.63 3.21
C ILE A 154 10.74 -17.01 2.96
N ALA A 155 9.46 -17.12 2.56
CA ALA A 155 8.80 -18.39 2.28
C ALA A 155 9.53 -19.20 1.19
N ARG A 156 10.03 -18.54 0.15
CA ARG A 156 10.83 -19.18 -0.91
C ARG A 156 12.18 -19.68 -0.41
N ARG A 157 12.82 -18.97 0.52
CA ARG A 157 14.05 -19.45 1.16
C ARG A 157 13.80 -20.64 2.07
N LEU A 158 12.70 -20.61 2.84
CA LEU A 158 12.23 -21.75 3.64
C LEU A 158 11.98 -23.00 2.78
N GLN A 159 11.53 -22.83 1.53
CA GLN A 159 11.34 -23.94 0.60
C GLN A 159 12.64 -24.62 0.16
N ARG A 160 13.71 -23.83 0.00
CA ARG A 160 14.98 -24.29 -0.58
C ARG A 160 15.95 -24.81 0.48
N ALA A 161 15.77 -24.39 1.72
CA ALA A 161 16.52 -24.92 2.83
C ALA A 161 16.03 -26.34 3.13
N ASP A 162 16.81 -27.34 2.74
CA ASP A 162 16.65 -28.69 3.28
C ASP A 162 16.65 -28.60 4.82
N ASN A 163 15.91 -29.50 5.48
CA ASN A 163 15.53 -29.44 6.91
C ASN A 163 16.69 -29.23 7.91
N ASN A 164 17.96 -29.31 7.49
CA ASN A 164 19.16 -29.13 8.32
C ASN A 164 20.07 -27.95 7.94
N SER A 165 19.70 -27.10 6.96
CA SER A 165 20.52 -25.95 6.57
C SER A 165 20.13 -24.68 7.32
N ILE A 166 21.13 -23.92 7.79
CA ILE A 166 20.93 -22.60 8.40
C ILE A 166 20.38 -21.67 7.31
N ILE A 167 19.16 -21.19 7.51
CA ILE A 167 18.50 -20.28 6.58
C ILE A 167 19.12 -18.90 6.77
N ALA A 168 19.96 -18.47 5.83
CA ALA A 168 20.51 -17.13 5.81
C ALA A 168 19.39 -16.10 5.50
N LEU A 169 18.81 -15.55 6.57
CA LEU A 169 17.85 -14.46 6.54
C LEU A 169 18.57 -13.13 6.78
N ASP A 170 19.58 -12.87 5.96
CA ASP A 170 20.27 -11.59 5.96
C ASP A 170 19.36 -10.49 5.33
N PRO A 171 19.13 -9.36 6.02
CA PRO A 171 18.27 -8.28 5.51
C PRO A 171 18.72 -7.70 4.17
N LEU A 172 20.03 -7.55 3.95
CA LEU A 172 20.56 -7.00 2.70
C LEU A 172 20.30 -7.94 1.52
N SER A 173 20.49 -9.24 1.74
CA SER A 173 20.15 -10.28 0.78
C SER A 173 18.66 -10.28 0.42
N ILE A 174 17.78 -10.14 1.40
CA ILE A 174 16.32 -10.04 1.16
C ILE A 174 16.01 -8.75 0.40
N TYR A 175 16.58 -7.62 0.82
CA TYR A 175 16.42 -6.34 0.13
C TYR A 175 16.82 -6.42 -1.33
N ASN A 176 17.98 -7.00 -1.64
CA ASN A 176 18.48 -7.13 -3.01
C ASN A 176 17.58 -8.00 -3.88
N ALA A 177 17.11 -9.13 -3.34
CA ALA A 177 16.20 -10.03 -4.04
C ALA A 177 14.84 -9.34 -4.33
N VAL A 178 14.25 -8.70 -3.32
CA VAL A 178 12.97 -7.99 -3.47
C VAL A 178 13.12 -6.76 -4.38
N SER A 179 14.20 -6.01 -4.26
CA SER A 179 14.47 -4.85 -5.13
C SER A 179 14.53 -5.23 -6.60
N SER A 180 15.20 -6.34 -6.92
CA SER A 180 15.26 -6.88 -8.28
C SER A 180 13.86 -7.24 -8.81
N ARG A 181 13.01 -7.79 -7.93
CA ARG A 181 11.61 -8.09 -8.25
C ARG A 181 10.77 -6.83 -8.48
N ILE A 182 10.96 -5.78 -7.68
CA ILE A 182 10.23 -4.50 -7.84
C ILE A 182 10.47 -3.88 -9.22
N VAL A 183 11.72 -3.87 -9.68
CA VAL A 183 12.06 -3.35 -11.02
C VAL A 183 11.25 -4.08 -12.11
N ARG A 184 11.06 -5.39 -11.97
CA ARG A 184 10.23 -6.16 -12.90
C ARG A 184 8.75 -5.88 -12.73
N LEU A 185 8.25 -5.83 -11.49
CA LEU A 185 6.85 -5.57 -11.17
C LEU A 185 6.35 -4.25 -11.77
N SER A 186 7.21 -3.22 -11.83
CA SER A 186 6.87 -1.93 -12.46
C SER A 186 6.48 -2.04 -13.94
N LYS A 187 6.88 -3.13 -14.61
CA LYS A 187 6.58 -3.43 -16.02
C LYS A 187 5.43 -4.43 -16.17
N GLU A 188 5.10 -5.17 -15.12
CA GLU A 188 4.07 -6.20 -15.11
C GLU A 188 2.71 -5.56 -14.76
N LYS A 189 1.69 -5.77 -15.60
CA LYS A 189 0.31 -5.37 -15.28
C LYS A 189 -0.43 -6.53 -14.62
N GLY A 190 -1.16 -6.23 -13.54
CA GLY A 190 -2.04 -7.20 -12.90
C GLY A 190 -2.10 -7.10 -11.38
N PRO A 191 -3.03 -7.88 -10.78
CA PRO A 191 -3.32 -7.78 -9.36
C PRO A 191 -2.16 -8.30 -8.50
N LEU A 192 -1.77 -7.49 -7.52
CA LEU A 192 -0.81 -7.82 -6.47
C LEU A 192 -1.47 -7.88 -5.08
N VAL A 193 -2.72 -7.42 -4.98
CA VAL A 193 -3.49 -7.35 -3.76
C VAL A 193 -4.86 -7.98 -4.00
N TYR A 194 -5.20 -8.93 -3.15
CA TYR A 194 -6.51 -9.56 -3.14
C TYR A 194 -7.22 -9.17 -1.85
N LEU A 195 -8.30 -8.39 -1.97
CA LEU A 195 -9.10 -7.97 -0.83
C LEU A 195 -10.33 -8.86 -0.71
N SER A 196 -10.38 -9.63 0.37
CA SER A 196 -11.60 -10.35 0.77
C SER A 196 -12.52 -9.37 1.46
N ILE A 197 -13.62 -9.04 0.80
CA ILE A 197 -14.62 -8.14 1.39
C ILE A 197 -15.80 -8.98 1.83
N LYS A 198 -16.32 -8.71 3.04
CA LYS A 198 -17.54 -9.37 3.50
C LYS A 198 -18.66 -9.11 2.46
N PRO A 199 -19.44 -10.13 2.07
CA PRO A 199 -20.55 -9.96 1.13
C PRO A 199 -21.45 -8.79 1.58
N GLY A 200 -21.74 -7.85 0.67
CA GLY A 200 -22.63 -6.71 0.93
C GLY A 200 -21.98 -5.32 0.95
N LEU A 201 -20.65 -5.20 0.89
CA LEU A 201 -19.98 -3.88 0.85
C LEU A 201 -19.72 -3.33 -0.56
N PHE A 202 -19.73 -4.16 -1.62
CA PHE A 202 -19.51 -3.70 -3.01
C PHE A 202 -20.43 -4.39 -4.02
N GLN A 203 -21.56 -4.96 -3.58
CA GLN A 203 -22.58 -5.40 -4.55
C GLN A 203 -23.23 -4.16 -5.15
N HIS A 204 -22.65 -3.62 -6.22
CA HIS A 204 -23.34 -3.05 -7.38
C HIS A 204 -22.33 -2.80 -8.53
N ASN A 205 -22.39 -3.70 -9.51
CA ASN A 205 -22.42 -3.46 -10.98
C ASN A 205 -21.64 -4.53 -11.74
N ASN A 206 -22.34 -5.60 -12.12
CA ASN A 206 -22.25 -6.11 -13.48
C ASN A 206 -23.15 -5.19 -14.31
N TYR A 207 -22.58 -4.44 -15.26
CA TYR A 207 -23.10 -4.12 -16.60
C TYR A 207 -22.02 -3.33 -17.34
#